data_AF-A0A843VEE6-F1
#
_entry.id   AF-A0A843VEE6-F1
#
_cell.length_a   1.000
_cell.length_b   1.000
_cell.length_c   1.000
_cell.angle_alpha   90.00
_cell.angle_beta   90.00
_cell.angle_gamma   90.00
#
_symmetry.space_group_name_H-M   'P 1'
#
loop_
_entity.id
_entity.type
_entity.pdbx_description
1 polymer ?
#
loop_
_entity_poly.entity_id
_entity_poly.type
_entity_poly.pdbx_seq_one_letter_code
_entity_poly.pdbx_strand_id
1 'polypeptide(L)'
;MRCRQVQVQVQAPAHEAVFGGVPMMEMFRRMTPPFFKGESDLILAESWFRETEKIFRAIRCLEEERVTLATYMLQERTDVWWSSILRTHFTDGAMEVAWTEFVRLFRAKYILEHVQDRMEQEFLTLTQGSMSVLEYETRFAELSKYAPHIVADDQRKVKKFIMGLKPSLRMRLVALGHRSMEEALSAACMQEAEMEVYLEEKRASLKRPASAFQC
;
A
#
# COMPACT_ATOMS: atom_id res chain seq x y z
N MET A 1 -74.24 -1.55 -5.21
CA MET A 1 -72.98 -2.32 -5.29
C MET A 1 -71.96 -1.48 -6.07
N ARG A 2 -70.98 -0.87 -5.39
CA ARG A 2 -69.91 -0.09 -6.05
C ARG A 2 -68.62 -0.89 -5.93
N CYS A 3 -68.13 -1.41 -7.07
CA CYS A 3 -66.86 -2.11 -7.15
C CYS A 3 -65.72 -1.16 -6.77
N ARG A 4 -64.98 -1.49 -5.70
CA ARG A 4 -63.69 -0.85 -5.40
C ARG A 4 -62.67 -1.34 -6.42
N GLN A 5 -62.20 -0.45 -7.29
CA GLN A 5 -60.97 -0.68 -8.04
C GLN A 5 -59.82 -0.76 -7.05
N VAL A 6 -59.16 -1.92 -7.00
CA VAL A 6 -57.87 -2.07 -6.33
C VAL A 6 -56.83 -1.55 -7.32
N GLN A 7 -56.26 -0.37 -7.04
CA GLN A 7 -55.06 0.09 -7.74
C GLN A 7 -53.88 -0.76 -7.25
N VAL A 8 -53.38 -1.63 -8.12
CA VAL A 8 -52.08 -2.28 -7.91
C VAL A 8 -51.02 -1.24 -8.25
N GLN A 9 -50.34 -0.69 -7.24
CA GLN A 9 -49.13 0.09 -7.46
C GLN A 9 -48.03 -0.87 -7.92
N VAL A 10 -47.68 -0.78 -9.21
CA VAL A 10 -46.49 -1.44 -9.75
C VAL A 10 -45.28 -0.63 -9.27
N GLN A 11 -44.55 -1.15 -8.29
CA GLN A 11 -43.25 -0.60 -7.89
C GLN A 11 -42.26 -0.82 -9.04
N ALA A 12 -41.61 0.26 -9.48
CA ALA A 12 -40.53 0.22 -10.47
C ALA A 12 -39.32 -0.55 -9.89
N PRO A 13 -38.61 -1.37 -10.68
CA PRO A 13 -37.44 -2.08 -10.19
C PRO A 13 -36.31 -1.09 -9.88
N ALA A 14 -35.61 -1.32 -8.76
CA ALA A 14 -34.33 -0.68 -8.49
C ALA A 14 -33.42 -0.91 -9.69
N HIS A 15 -32.89 0.15 -10.27
CA HIS A 15 -32.06 0.08 -11.47
C HIS A 15 -30.70 -0.52 -11.06
N GLU A 16 -30.51 -1.84 -11.23
CA GLU A 16 -29.21 -2.46 -10.97
C GLU A 16 -28.13 -1.76 -11.81
N ALA A 17 -27.00 -1.42 -11.19
CA ALA A 17 -25.87 -0.87 -11.90
C ALA A 17 -25.25 -1.96 -12.80
N VAL A 18 -25.26 -1.71 -14.11
CA VAL A 18 -24.80 -2.67 -15.13
C VAL A 18 -23.60 -2.10 -15.89
N PHE A 19 -22.53 -2.87 -16.04
CA PHE A 19 -21.40 -2.57 -16.93
C PHE A 19 -21.44 -3.51 -18.14
N GLY A 20 -21.72 -2.96 -19.33
CA GLY A 20 -21.73 -3.76 -20.58
C GLY A 20 -22.73 -4.92 -20.58
N GLY A 21 -23.85 -4.82 -19.86
CA GLY A 21 -24.87 -5.87 -19.72
C GLY A 21 -24.70 -6.81 -18.52
N VAL A 22 -23.58 -6.73 -17.78
CA VAL A 22 -23.30 -7.58 -16.60
C VAL A 22 -23.53 -6.80 -15.30
N PRO A 23 -24.22 -7.36 -14.29
CA PRO A 23 -24.37 -6.72 -12.98
C PRO A 23 -23.02 -6.42 -12.32
N MET A 24 -22.92 -5.26 -11.65
CA MET A 24 -21.66 -4.79 -11.04
C MET A 24 -21.03 -5.81 -10.07
N MET A 25 -21.86 -6.46 -9.25
CA MET A 25 -21.42 -7.49 -8.31
C MET A 25 -20.81 -8.73 -9.01
N GLU A 26 -21.32 -9.11 -10.17
CA GLU A 26 -20.76 -10.23 -10.93
C GLU A 26 -19.40 -9.85 -11.51
N MET A 27 -19.27 -8.65 -12.09
CA MET A 27 -17.98 -8.14 -12.56
C MET A 27 -16.97 -8.04 -11.42
N PHE A 28 -17.39 -7.55 -10.25
CA PHE A 28 -16.54 -7.45 -9.07
C PHE A 28 -16.05 -8.84 -8.63
N ARG A 29 -16.93 -9.84 -8.48
CA ARG A 29 -16.53 -11.21 -8.12
C ARG A 29 -15.59 -11.87 -9.12
N ARG A 30 -15.76 -11.61 -10.42
CA ARG A 30 -14.86 -12.12 -11.48
C ARG A 30 -13.43 -11.60 -11.33
N MET A 31 -13.23 -10.46 -10.67
CA MET A 31 -11.91 -9.90 -10.37
C MET A 31 -11.28 -10.50 -9.11
N THR A 32 -11.93 -11.48 -8.47
CA THR A 32 -11.47 -12.19 -7.27
C THR A 32 -11.00 -11.23 -6.16
N PRO A 33 -11.91 -10.37 -5.65
CA PRO A 33 -11.57 -9.42 -4.59
C PRO A 33 -11.11 -10.16 -3.32
N PRO A 34 -10.16 -9.59 -2.57
CA PRO A 34 -9.72 -10.17 -1.32
C PRO A 34 -10.76 -10.00 -0.21
N PHE A 35 -10.86 -10.98 0.69
CA PHE A 35 -11.62 -10.84 1.93
C PHE A 35 -10.81 -10.08 2.99
N PHE A 36 -11.49 -9.45 3.94
CA PHE A 36 -10.85 -8.86 5.13
C PHE A 36 -11.59 -9.22 6.41
N LYS A 37 -10.86 -9.86 7.34
CA LYS A 37 -11.44 -10.43 8.56
C LYS A 37 -11.23 -9.56 9.79
N GLY A 38 -10.43 -8.50 9.63
CA GLY A 38 -10.14 -7.56 10.71
C GLY A 38 -8.86 -7.91 11.46
N GLU A 39 -7.89 -8.45 10.73
CA GLU A 39 -6.53 -8.62 11.20
C GLU A 39 -5.99 -7.28 11.73
N SER A 40 -5.33 -7.29 12.89
CA SER A 40 -4.74 -6.10 13.51
C SER A 40 -3.51 -5.56 12.77
N ASP A 41 -3.19 -6.12 11.59
CA ASP A 41 -2.06 -5.72 10.77
C ASP A 41 -2.49 -4.67 9.75
N LEU A 42 -1.87 -3.51 9.88
CA LEU A 42 -2.09 -2.33 9.05
C LEU A 42 -1.66 -2.57 7.61
N ILE A 43 -0.63 -3.39 7.41
CA ILE A 43 -0.16 -3.76 6.08
C ILE A 43 -1.26 -4.56 5.39
N LEU A 44 -1.94 -5.46 6.11
CA LEU A 44 -3.06 -6.23 5.58
C LEU A 44 -4.28 -5.34 5.29
N ALA A 45 -4.64 -4.44 6.21
CA ALA A 45 -5.75 -3.50 6.01
C ALA A 45 -5.50 -2.55 4.82
N GLU A 46 -4.30 -1.96 4.72
CA GLU A 46 -3.92 -1.07 3.61
C GLU A 46 -3.83 -1.85 2.29
N SER A 47 -3.32 -3.08 2.32
CA SER A 47 -3.26 -3.94 1.13
C SER A 47 -4.64 -4.31 0.64
N TRP A 48 -5.53 -4.73 1.54
CA TRP A 48 -6.92 -5.02 1.19
C TRP A 48 -7.61 -3.81 0.56
N PHE A 49 -7.46 -2.64 1.18
CA PHE A 49 -8.04 -1.39 0.69
C PHE A 49 -7.53 -1.04 -0.72
N ARG A 50 -6.20 -1.09 -0.92
CA ARG A 50 -5.55 -0.81 -2.21
C ARG A 50 -5.99 -1.75 -3.32
N GLU A 51 -6.05 -3.06 -3.06
CA GLU A 51 -6.49 -4.03 -4.06
C GLU A 51 -7.98 -3.86 -4.40
N THR A 52 -8.81 -3.51 -3.41
CA THR A 52 -10.23 -3.20 -3.63
C THR A 52 -10.42 -1.96 -4.52
N GLU A 53 -9.71 -0.86 -4.25
CA GLU A 53 -9.74 0.34 -5.09
C GLU A 53 -9.19 0.11 -6.50
N LYS A 54 -8.20 -0.77 -6.64
CA LYS A 54 -7.67 -1.18 -7.95
C LYS A 54 -8.73 -1.90 -8.76
N ILE A 55 -9.51 -2.80 -8.15
CA ILE A 55 -10.63 -3.48 -8.81
C ILE A 55 -11.70 -2.48 -9.22
N PHE A 56 -12.10 -1.55 -8.33
CA PHE A 56 -13.08 -0.51 -8.66
C PHE A 56 -12.68 0.32 -9.88
N ARG A 57 -11.40 0.70 -9.98
CA ARG A 57 -10.88 1.39 -11.17
C ARG A 57 -10.96 0.51 -12.42
N ALA A 58 -10.61 -0.77 -12.32
CA ALA A 58 -10.62 -1.70 -13.44
C ALA A 58 -12.02 -1.93 -14.02
N ILE A 59 -13.03 -2.08 -13.15
CA ILE A 59 -14.42 -2.31 -13.56
C ILE A 59 -15.21 -1.01 -13.78
N ARG A 60 -14.57 0.16 -13.61
CA ARG A 60 -15.21 1.49 -13.62
C ARG A 60 -16.44 1.56 -12.70
N CYS A 61 -16.25 1.07 -11.48
CA CYS A 61 -17.30 1.01 -10.47
C CYS A 61 -17.88 2.40 -10.19
N LEU A 62 -19.20 2.50 -10.22
CA LEU A 62 -19.95 3.68 -9.80
C LEU A 62 -19.73 3.97 -8.32
N GLU A 63 -19.77 5.24 -7.93
CA GLU A 63 -19.47 5.66 -6.55
C GLU A 63 -20.52 5.09 -5.56
N GLU A 64 -21.79 5.03 -5.97
CA GLU A 64 -22.89 4.51 -5.14
C GLU A 64 -22.73 3.02 -4.82
N GLU A 65 -22.09 2.26 -5.71
CA GLU A 65 -21.92 0.81 -5.57
C GLU A 65 -20.70 0.42 -4.71
N ARG A 66 -19.74 1.32 -4.51
CA ARG A 66 -18.45 0.97 -3.89
C ARG A 66 -18.58 0.43 -2.48
N VAL A 67 -19.43 1.06 -1.65
CA VAL A 67 -19.61 0.62 -0.26
C VAL A 67 -20.24 -0.77 -0.24
N THR A 68 -21.26 -1.01 -1.03
CA THR A 68 -21.92 -2.32 -1.13
C THR A 68 -20.94 -3.42 -1.55
N LEU A 69 -20.14 -3.17 -2.58
CA LEU A 69 -19.17 -4.15 -3.07
C LEU A 69 -18.02 -4.39 -2.09
N ALA A 70 -17.47 -3.33 -1.48
CA ALA A 70 -16.39 -3.48 -0.51
C ALA A 70 -16.87 -4.20 0.76
N THR A 71 -18.05 -3.84 1.26
CA THR A 71 -18.58 -4.39 2.50
C THR A 71 -19.02 -5.84 2.35
N TYR A 72 -19.41 -6.26 1.15
CA TYR A 72 -19.62 -7.67 0.80
C TYR A 72 -18.39 -8.55 1.02
N MET A 73 -17.18 -7.97 0.99
CA MET A 73 -15.92 -8.70 1.19
C MET A 73 -15.42 -8.68 2.62
N LEU A 74 -16.12 -7.98 3.52
CA LEU A 74 -15.82 -7.99 4.94
C LEU A 74 -16.32 -9.31 5.55
N GLN A 75 -15.52 -9.87 6.44
CA GLN A 75 -15.85 -11.14 7.11
C GLN A 75 -15.62 -11.02 8.61
N GLU A 76 -16.22 -11.96 9.34
CA GLU A 76 -15.99 -12.18 10.77
C GLU A 76 -16.13 -10.87 11.58
N ARG A 77 -15.06 -10.43 12.24
CA ARG A 77 -15.10 -9.28 13.15
C ARG A 77 -15.40 -7.98 12.41
N THR A 78 -14.94 -7.86 11.16
CA THR A 78 -15.13 -6.64 10.39
C THR A 78 -16.55 -6.50 9.87
N ASP A 79 -17.18 -7.61 9.46
CA ASP A 79 -18.60 -7.61 9.09
C ASP A 79 -19.49 -7.26 10.30
N VAL A 80 -19.22 -7.85 11.46
CA VAL A 80 -19.93 -7.53 12.71
C VAL A 80 -19.75 -6.05 13.09
N TRP A 81 -18.53 -5.53 12.97
CA TRP A 81 -18.24 -4.11 13.21
C TRP A 81 -19.01 -3.20 12.25
N TRP A 82 -18.96 -3.48 10.95
CA TRP A 82 -19.64 -2.68 9.94
C TRP A 82 -21.15 -2.68 10.14
N SER A 83 -21.74 -3.86 10.38
CA SER A 83 -23.15 -4.01 10.73
C SER A 83 -23.53 -3.21 11.99
N SER A 84 -22.64 -3.13 12.98
CA SER A 84 -22.84 -2.31 14.17
C SER A 84 -22.85 -0.82 13.85
N ILE A 85 -21.92 -0.35 13.03
CA ILE A 85 -21.84 1.05 12.58
C ILE A 85 -23.11 1.46 11.84
N LEU A 86 -23.60 0.63 10.92
CA LEU A 86 -24.86 0.89 10.21
C LEU A 86 -26.04 1.08 11.17
N ARG A 87 -26.14 0.25 12.21
CA ARG A 87 -27.21 0.36 13.20
C ARG A 87 -27.10 1.56 14.14
N THR A 88 -25.90 2.01 14.48
CA THR A 88 -25.71 3.06 15.49
C THR A 88 -25.50 4.45 14.91
N HIS A 89 -24.89 4.57 13.74
CA HIS A 89 -24.57 5.83 13.09
C HIS A 89 -25.51 6.19 11.94
N PHE A 90 -26.17 5.20 11.33
CA PHE A 90 -27.02 5.38 10.14
C PHE A 90 -28.46 4.89 10.39
N THR A 91 -29.04 5.32 11.52
CA THR A 91 -30.35 4.87 12.04
C THR A 91 -31.55 5.17 11.15
N ASP A 92 -31.45 6.16 10.26
CA ASP A 92 -32.48 6.46 9.27
C ASP A 92 -32.16 5.72 7.97
N GLY A 93 -32.90 4.63 7.72
CA GLY A 93 -32.69 3.61 6.68
C GLY A 93 -32.80 4.08 5.22
N ALA A 94 -32.33 5.28 4.91
CA ALA A 94 -32.33 5.88 3.58
C ALA A 94 -31.00 6.57 3.21
N MET A 95 -30.02 6.69 4.11
CA MET A 95 -28.75 7.30 3.74
C MET A 95 -27.76 6.23 3.25
N GLU A 96 -27.58 6.18 1.93
CA GLU A 96 -26.44 5.49 1.34
C GLU A 96 -25.16 6.07 1.95
N VAL A 97 -24.34 5.21 2.53
CA VAL A 97 -23.05 5.65 3.08
C VAL A 97 -22.16 6.01 1.90
N ALA A 98 -21.75 7.27 1.81
CA ALA A 98 -20.79 7.69 0.81
C ALA A 98 -19.48 6.91 0.98
N TRP A 99 -18.84 6.55 -0.14
CA TRP A 99 -17.54 5.84 -0.11
C TRP A 99 -16.53 6.54 0.79
N THR A 100 -16.42 7.87 0.71
CA THR A 100 -15.50 8.68 1.54
C THR A 100 -15.72 8.49 3.04
N GLU A 101 -16.97 8.35 3.48
CA GLU A 101 -17.30 8.13 4.88
C GLU A 101 -16.98 6.70 5.33
N PHE A 102 -17.24 5.70 4.48
CA PHE A 102 -16.75 4.34 4.70
C PHE A 102 -15.23 4.31 4.85
N VAL A 103 -14.48 4.95 3.93
CA VAL A 103 -13.02 5.02 3.99
C VAL A 103 -12.55 5.65 5.30
N ARG A 104 -13.19 6.75 5.74
CA ARG A 104 -12.87 7.43 6.99
C ARG A 104 -13.05 6.50 8.20
N LEU A 105 -14.19 5.80 8.28
CA LEU A 105 -14.50 4.88 9.38
C LEU A 105 -13.60 3.64 9.37
N PHE A 106 -13.35 3.07 8.19
CA PHE A 106 -12.46 1.92 8.01
C PHE A 106 -11.04 2.26 8.43
N ARG A 107 -10.50 3.40 7.96
CA ARG A 107 -9.17 3.89 8.34
C ARG A 107 -9.10 4.14 9.84
N ALA A 108 -10.08 4.83 10.43
CA ALA A 108 -10.10 5.06 11.89
C ALA A 108 -10.09 3.76 12.72
N LYS A 109 -10.70 2.67 12.20
CA LYS A 109 -10.77 1.38 12.90
C LYS A 109 -9.52 0.52 12.74
N TYR A 110 -9.01 0.41 11.52
CA TYR A 110 -7.96 -0.55 11.15
C TYR A 110 -6.64 0.09 10.78
N ILE A 111 -6.66 1.34 10.30
CA ILE A 111 -5.49 2.13 9.89
C ILE A 111 -5.24 3.23 10.92
N LEU A 112 -4.86 2.78 12.13
CA LEU A 112 -4.68 3.65 13.29
C LEU A 112 -3.58 4.70 13.04
N GLU A 113 -3.91 5.97 13.28
CA GLU A 113 -3.04 7.14 13.08
C GLU A 113 -1.65 6.95 13.70
N HIS A 114 -1.60 6.46 14.94
CA HIS A 114 -0.33 6.20 15.65
C HIS A 114 0.63 5.23 14.94
N VAL A 115 0.15 4.43 13.98
CA VAL A 115 1.04 3.58 13.17
C VAL A 115 1.39 4.19 11.84
N GLN A 116 0.56 5.06 11.27
CA GLN A 116 1.03 5.93 10.19
C GLN A 116 2.20 6.77 10.69
N ASP A 117 2.08 7.35 11.88
CA ASP A 117 3.16 8.09 12.54
C ASP A 117 4.40 7.21 12.72
N ARG A 118 4.22 5.96 13.16
CA ARG A 118 5.34 5.02 13.33
C ARG A 118 6.03 4.70 12.00
N MET A 119 5.27 4.45 10.94
CA MET A 119 5.81 4.15 9.60
C MET A 119 6.51 5.37 9.00
N GLU A 120 5.98 6.57 9.24
CA GLU A 120 6.66 7.82 8.91
C GLU A 120 7.98 7.95 9.68
N GLN A 121 7.99 7.72 11.00
CA GLN A 121 9.22 7.74 11.79
C GLN A 121 10.24 6.68 11.33
N GLU A 122 9.76 5.48 10.99
CA GLU A 122 10.59 4.43 10.40
C GLU A 122 11.21 4.91 9.08
N PHE A 123 10.44 5.56 8.20
CA PHE A 123 10.97 6.14 6.97
C PHE A 123 12.00 7.26 7.23
N LEU A 124 11.71 8.16 8.17
CA LEU A 124 12.60 9.27 8.54
C LEU A 124 13.95 8.76 9.06
N THR A 125 13.94 7.68 9.83
CA THR A 125 15.14 7.06 10.41
C THR A 125 15.72 5.92 9.57
N LEU A 126 15.09 5.56 8.44
CA LEU A 126 15.51 4.47 7.58
C LEU A 126 16.94 4.69 7.06
N THR A 127 17.79 3.71 7.31
CA THR A 127 19.14 3.59 6.76
C THR A 127 19.33 2.22 6.14
N GLN A 128 20.31 2.08 5.25
CA GLN A 128 20.64 0.82 4.59
C GLN A 128 21.04 -0.26 5.62
N GLY A 129 21.74 0.11 6.70
CA GLY A 129 22.14 -0.85 7.75
C GLY A 129 22.93 -2.03 7.19
N SER A 130 22.44 -3.25 7.43
CA SER A 130 23.01 -4.49 6.90
C SER A 130 22.40 -4.95 5.57
N MET A 131 21.36 -4.27 5.07
CA MET A 131 20.69 -4.62 3.82
C MET A 131 21.63 -4.39 2.62
N SER A 132 21.40 -5.14 1.55
CA SER A 132 21.84 -4.75 0.21
C SER A 132 21.16 -3.44 -0.22
N VAL A 133 21.72 -2.79 -1.23
CA VAL A 133 21.13 -1.58 -1.81
C VAL A 133 19.71 -1.84 -2.34
N LEU A 134 19.47 -3.01 -2.94
CA LEU A 134 18.15 -3.38 -3.49
C LEU A 134 17.10 -3.64 -2.41
N GLU A 135 17.46 -4.34 -1.33
CA GLU A 135 16.57 -4.53 -0.18
C GLU A 135 16.25 -3.18 0.49
N TYR A 136 17.26 -2.33 0.64
CA TYR A 136 17.07 -0.98 1.17
C TYR A 136 16.14 -0.14 0.28
N GLU A 137 16.31 -0.19 -1.04
CA GLU A 137 15.44 0.52 -1.98
C GLU A 137 14.00 0.01 -1.92
N THR A 138 13.81 -1.31 -1.87
CA THR A 138 12.48 -1.92 -1.72
C THR A 138 11.80 -1.36 -0.47
N ARG A 139 12.53 -1.34 0.65
CA ARG A 139 11.98 -0.85 1.92
C ARG A 139 11.75 0.66 1.92
N PHE A 140 12.62 1.41 1.25
CA PHE A 140 12.45 2.84 1.01
C PHE A 140 11.17 3.12 0.22
N ALA A 141 10.94 2.42 -0.88
CA ALA A 141 9.76 2.58 -1.72
C ALA A 141 8.48 2.29 -0.94
N GLU A 142 8.46 1.18 -0.18
CA GLU A 142 7.33 0.78 0.66
C GLU A 142 6.95 1.81 1.73
N LEU A 143 7.95 2.43 2.37
CA LEU A 143 7.75 3.38 3.46
C LEU A 143 7.54 4.82 2.98
N SER A 144 8.03 5.17 1.78
CA SER A 144 7.96 6.55 1.24
C SER A 144 6.53 7.10 1.13
N LYS A 145 5.54 6.22 0.95
CA LYS A 145 4.12 6.59 0.88
C LYS A 145 3.56 7.21 2.17
N TYR A 146 4.20 6.96 3.32
CA TYR A 146 3.80 7.52 4.61
C TYR A 146 4.43 8.90 4.88
N ALA A 147 5.39 9.33 4.07
CA ALA A 147 6.06 10.63 4.23
C ALA A 147 6.14 11.39 2.89
N PRO A 148 5.01 11.64 2.20
CA PRO A 148 5.01 12.24 0.86
C PRO A 148 5.65 13.63 0.85
N HIS A 149 5.61 14.36 1.96
CA HIS A 149 6.23 15.68 2.11
C HIS A 149 7.77 15.63 2.11
N ILE A 150 8.38 14.49 2.49
CA ILE A 150 9.83 14.27 2.48
C ILE A 150 10.33 13.93 1.07
N VAL A 151 9.53 13.21 0.29
CA VAL A 151 9.86 12.76 -1.07
C VAL A 151 9.03 13.49 -2.14
N ALA A 152 8.65 14.74 -1.85
CA ALA A 152 7.70 15.52 -2.66
C ALA A 152 8.16 15.77 -4.11
N ASP A 153 9.47 15.72 -4.36
CA ASP A 153 10.09 15.84 -5.67
C ASP A 153 11.27 14.87 -5.79
N ASP A 154 11.69 14.60 -7.03
CA ASP A 154 12.75 13.65 -7.33
C ASP A 154 14.08 14.01 -6.67
N GLN A 155 14.41 15.30 -6.56
CA GLN A 155 15.66 15.73 -5.92
C GLN A 155 15.66 15.42 -4.43
N ARG A 156 14.56 15.72 -3.71
CA ARG A 156 14.40 15.38 -2.30
C ARG A 156 14.42 13.87 -2.09
N LYS A 157 13.73 13.13 -2.96
CA LYS A 157 13.69 11.66 -2.92
C LYS A 157 15.08 11.05 -3.07
N VAL A 158 15.83 11.46 -4.10
CA VAL A 158 17.21 11.02 -4.35
C VAL A 158 18.12 11.39 -3.18
N LYS A 159 18.04 12.63 -2.70
CA LYS A 159 18.83 13.09 -1.55
C LYS A 159 18.56 12.24 -0.31
N LYS A 160 17.29 11.99 0.03
CA LYS A 160 16.90 11.17 1.19
C LYS A 160 17.38 9.73 1.03
N PHE A 161 17.28 9.14 -0.16
CA PHE A 161 17.82 7.81 -0.47
C PHE A 161 19.33 7.74 -0.24
N ILE A 162 20.10 8.64 -0.87
CA ILE A 162 21.57 8.68 -0.75
C ILE A 162 21.99 8.89 0.71
N MET A 163 21.29 9.76 1.46
CA MET A 163 21.59 10.01 2.87
C MET A 163 21.35 8.79 3.77
N GLY A 164 20.46 7.88 3.39
CA GLY A 164 20.26 6.63 4.13
C GLY A 164 21.24 5.51 3.78
N LEU A 165 21.98 5.61 2.67
CA LEU A 165 23.00 4.61 2.29
C LEU A 165 24.15 4.54 3.30
N LYS A 166 24.86 3.40 3.32
CA LYS A 166 26.10 3.21 4.10
C LYS A 166 27.09 4.36 3.80
N PRO A 167 27.84 4.86 4.81
CA PRO A 167 28.74 6.00 4.63
C PRO A 167 29.72 5.87 3.46
N SER A 168 30.24 4.66 3.21
CA SER A 168 31.16 4.36 2.11
C SER A 168 30.57 4.56 0.71
N LEU A 169 29.27 4.27 0.53
CA LEU A 169 28.54 4.48 -0.71
C LEU A 169 28.09 5.94 -0.82
N ARG A 170 27.52 6.47 0.27
CA ARG A 170 27.03 7.86 0.36
C ARG A 170 28.05 8.87 -0.10
N MET A 171 29.30 8.76 0.37
CA MET A 171 30.36 9.70 0.03
C MET A 171 30.65 9.74 -1.49
N ARG A 172 30.60 8.59 -2.16
CA ARG A 172 30.80 8.51 -3.62
C ARG A 172 29.62 9.07 -4.39
N LEU A 173 28.39 8.69 -3.98
CA LEU A 173 27.18 9.09 -4.70
C LEU A 173 26.87 10.59 -4.56
N VAL A 174 27.16 11.20 -3.41
CA VAL A 174 26.98 12.66 -3.22
C VAL A 174 27.82 13.45 -4.22
N ALA A 175 29.04 12.99 -4.53
CA ALA A 175 29.93 13.67 -5.47
C ALA A 175 29.43 13.63 -6.92
N LEU A 176 28.60 12.65 -7.28
CA LEU A 176 28.12 12.43 -8.65
C LEU A 176 26.87 13.24 -8.99
N GLY A 177 26.13 13.75 -7.99
CA GLY A 177 25.01 14.67 -8.23
C GLY A 177 23.86 14.09 -9.05
N HIS A 178 23.36 12.91 -8.67
CA HIS A 178 22.28 12.21 -9.37
C HIS A 178 20.97 13.01 -9.41
N ARG A 179 20.26 12.95 -10.53
CA ARG A 179 19.01 13.71 -10.76
C ARG A 179 17.76 12.84 -10.69
N SER A 180 17.91 11.52 -10.81
CA SER A 180 16.81 10.56 -10.73
C SER A 180 17.12 9.41 -9.77
N MET A 181 16.05 8.76 -9.29
CA MET A 181 16.18 7.59 -8.42
C MET A 181 16.86 6.42 -9.14
N GLU A 182 16.60 6.25 -10.44
CA GLU A 182 17.20 5.21 -11.27
C GLU A 182 18.71 5.37 -11.39
N GLU A 183 19.19 6.59 -11.68
CA GLU A 183 20.62 6.91 -11.73
C GLU A 183 21.30 6.62 -10.40
N ALA A 184 20.71 7.06 -9.29
CA ALA A 184 21.26 6.88 -7.95
C ALA A 184 21.28 5.40 -7.53
N LEU A 185 20.21 4.65 -7.84
CA LEU A 185 20.10 3.23 -7.52
C LEU A 185 21.12 2.41 -8.31
N SER A 186 21.22 2.64 -9.62
CA SER A 186 22.19 1.95 -10.48
C SER A 186 23.62 2.19 -10.00
N ALA A 187 23.97 3.46 -9.72
CA ALA A 187 25.29 3.81 -9.18
C ALA A 187 25.55 3.15 -7.81
N ALA A 188 24.57 3.15 -6.90
CA ALA A 188 24.71 2.51 -5.59
C ALA A 188 24.95 1.00 -5.71
N CYS A 189 24.21 0.31 -6.57
CA CYS A 189 24.37 -1.13 -6.82
C CYS A 189 25.74 -1.46 -7.40
N MET A 190 26.21 -0.72 -8.41
CA MET A 190 27.54 -0.93 -8.99
C MET A 190 28.64 -0.75 -7.93
N GLN A 191 28.54 0.31 -7.13
CA GLN A 191 29.53 0.60 -6.09
C GLN A 191 29.49 -0.42 -4.94
N GLU A 192 28.33 -0.97 -4.60
CA GLU A 192 28.20 -2.05 -3.63
C GLU A 192 28.87 -3.33 -4.13
N ALA A 193 28.63 -3.73 -5.38
CA ALA A 193 29.25 -4.90 -5.99
C ALA A 193 30.78 -4.77 -6.08
N GLU A 194 31.30 -3.62 -6.52
CA GLU A 194 32.74 -3.36 -6.55
C GLU A 194 33.39 -3.44 -5.16
N MET A 195 32.71 -2.91 -4.14
CA MET A 195 33.18 -3.00 -2.76
C MET A 195 33.20 -4.44 -2.25
N GLU A 196 32.21 -5.25 -2.61
CA GLU A 196 32.14 -6.65 -2.20
C GLU A 196 33.32 -7.45 -2.77
N VAL A 197 33.59 -7.30 -4.07
CA VAL A 197 34.76 -7.93 -4.73
C VAL A 197 36.06 -7.52 -4.04
N TYR A 198 36.28 -6.23 -3.79
CA TYR A 198 37.48 -5.75 -3.10
C TYR A 198 37.65 -6.36 -1.69
N LEU A 199 36.54 -6.48 -0.93
CA LEU A 199 36.57 -7.06 0.40
C LEU A 199 36.85 -8.56 0.36
N GLU A 200 36.34 -9.28 -0.63
CA GLU A 200 36.63 -10.69 -0.86
C GLU A 200 38.10 -10.93 -1.20
N GLU A 201 38.66 -10.15 -2.14
CA GLU A 201 40.09 -10.21 -2.50
C GLU A 201 40.99 -9.95 -1.30
N LYS A 202 40.66 -8.92 -0.50
CA LYS A 202 41.40 -8.58 0.72
C LYS A 202 41.30 -9.68 1.79
N ARG A 203 40.12 -10.32 1.93
CA ARG A 203 39.94 -11.47 2.84
C ARG A 203 40.75 -12.68 2.34
N ALA A 204 40.80 -12.91 1.03
CA ALA A 204 41.58 -13.99 0.43
C ALA A 204 43.10 -13.76 0.61
N SER A 205 43.57 -12.52 0.45
CA SER A 205 44.99 -12.17 0.64
C SER A 205 45.44 -12.36 2.10
N LEU A 206 44.55 -12.07 3.07
CA LEU A 206 44.81 -12.26 4.50
C LEU A 206 44.82 -13.73 4.93
N LYS A 207 44.14 -14.62 4.18
CA LYS A 207 44.09 -16.07 4.46
C LYS A 207 45.27 -16.84 3.88
N ARG A 208 46.09 -16.25 3.00
CA ARG A 208 47.31 -16.88 2.49
C ARG A 208 48.33 -16.96 3.63
N PRO A 209 48.73 -18.16 4.10
CA PRO A 209 49.79 -18.27 5.10
C PRO A 209 51.07 -17.67 4.52
N ALA A 210 51.78 -16.88 5.32
CA ALA A 210 53.15 -16.49 5.00
C ALA A 210 53.98 -17.78 4.97
N SER A 211 54.17 -18.35 3.78
CA SER A 211 55.07 -19.50 3.62
C SER A 211 56.43 -19.06 4.11
N ALA A 212 56.89 -19.71 5.17
CA ALA A 212 58.18 -19.50 5.78
C ALA A 212 59.25 -19.43 4.69
N PHE A 213 60.00 -18.33 4.67
CA PHE A 213 61.32 -18.31 4.07
C PHE A 213 62.15 -19.37 4.81
N GLN A 214 62.24 -20.57 4.25
CA GLN A 214 63.26 -21.53 4.66
C GLN A 214 64.57 -21.08 4.02
N CYS A 215 65.45 -20.55 4.87
CA CYS A 215 66.88 -20.43 4.61
C CYS A 215 67.58 -21.70 5.08
#